data_AF-A0A0J8TFS9-F1
#
_entry.id   AF-A0A0J8TFS9-F1
#
_cell.length_a   1.000
_cell.length_b   1.000
_cell.length_c   1.000
_cell.angle_alpha   90.00
_cell.angle_beta   90.00
_cell.angle_gamma   90.00
#
_symmetry.space_group_name_H-M   'P 1'
#
loop_
_entity.id
_entity.type
_entity.pdbx_description
1 polymer ?
#
loop_
_entity_poly.entity_id
_entity_poly.type
_entity_poly.pdbx_seq_one_letter_code
_entity_poly.pdbx_strand_id
1 'polypeptide(L)'
;MANVLFCANQIFTTKAPNFSSRRLFIVTDNDNPHSKDKVLKSAATVRAKDLYDLGVVIELFPISTPDHDFDTSKFYDDMIYRASPTDPEAPNYSCTSTKTSGADGISILNSLLSSINSKSVPRRALFSNLPLELGPEFRISVSGFLIFKRQAPARSCYVWLGGEQPQIVKGVTTLVADDSAREVEKWEIRKAYKFGGEHVAFTQEEQSALRNFGDPVIRIIGFKPMSSLPIWASTKHSTFIYPSEAGFVGSTRVFSALQQTLLKQKKFALVWFVARKNAAPVMAALIPGEEKLDDNDAQVIPPGMWIQPLPFADDIRQNPETHNIVAPEPLIDKMREIIQVLQLPKGRYDPQRYPNPSLQWHYRILQALALDEDLPDQAEDKTIPKYKQIDKRAGEHVLEWGEELETQNRLLENSKPITSTLAKRPAPSRKAEGDERATKRVRAESTGDAEVKMHYEKGSLNKLTVTILKDFLLSHNLSGTGKKADLIDRVEEFFDRK
;
A
#
# COMPACT_ATOMS: atom_id res chain seq x y z
N MET A 1 30.36 -17.60 -32.53
CA MET A 1 29.14 -16.80 -32.27
C MET A 1 28.01 -17.13 -33.24
N ALA A 2 28.23 -17.09 -34.56
CA ALA A 2 27.18 -17.39 -35.56
C ALA A 2 26.45 -18.74 -35.32
N ASN A 3 27.18 -19.82 -35.03
CA ASN A 3 26.57 -21.13 -34.73
C ASN A 3 25.73 -21.11 -33.44
N VAL A 4 26.15 -20.35 -32.42
CA VAL A 4 25.41 -20.22 -31.16
C VAL A 4 24.07 -19.52 -31.38
N LEU A 5 24.08 -18.42 -32.15
CA LEU A 5 22.86 -17.69 -32.51
C LEU A 5 21.93 -18.55 -33.38
N PHE A 6 22.50 -19.37 -34.27
CA PHE A 6 21.73 -20.32 -35.07
C PHE A 6 21.05 -21.37 -34.19
N CYS A 7 21.75 -21.96 -33.23
CA CYS A 7 21.14 -22.88 -32.27
C CYS A 7 20.05 -22.21 -31.44
N ALA A 8 20.25 -20.96 -31.00
CA ALA A 8 19.24 -20.18 -30.29
C ALA A 8 17.98 -19.98 -31.15
N ASN A 9 18.14 -19.63 -32.43
CA ASN A 9 17.05 -19.51 -33.38
C ASN A 9 16.25 -20.81 -33.50
N GLN A 10 16.94 -21.95 -33.63
CA GLN A 10 16.29 -23.26 -33.70
C GLN A 10 15.48 -23.57 -32.42
N ILE A 11 15.97 -23.19 -31.24
CA ILE A 11 15.25 -23.36 -29.98
C ILE A 11 13.97 -22.52 -29.96
N PHE A 12 14.05 -21.25 -30.35
CA PHE A 12 12.88 -20.35 -30.35
C PHE A 12 11.80 -20.80 -31.35
N THR A 13 12.20 -21.33 -32.50
CA THR A 13 11.27 -21.79 -33.54
C THR A 13 10.64 -23.14 -33.20
N THR A 14 11.40 -24.09 -32.64
CA THR A 14 10.91 -25.46 -32.39
C THR A 14 10.18 -25.61 -31.05
N LYS A 15 10.70 -24.99 -29.98
CA LYS A 15 10.21 -25.20 -28.61
C LYS A 15 9.38 -24.04 -28.08
N ALA A 16 9.52 -22.85 -28.65
CA ALA A 16 8.84 -21.64 -28.15
C ALA A 16 8.04 -20.84 -29.20
N PRO A 17 7.30 -21.48 -30.15
CA PRO A 17 6.58 -20.73 -31.17
C PRO A 17 5.46 -19.84 -30.60
N ASN A 18 4.80 -20.27 -29.53
CA ASN A 18 3.62 -19.60 -28.97
C ASN A 18 3.92 -18.58 -27.85
N PHE A 19 5.20 -18.28 -27.58
CA PHE A 19 5.56 -17.29 -26.57
C PHE A 19 5.57 -15.89 -27.16
N SER A 20 4.87 -14.96 -26.51
CA SER A 20 4.74 -13.56 -26.95
C SER A 20 6.02 -12.74 -26.80
N SER A 21 6.88 -13.10 -25.85
CA SER A 21 8.18 -12.46 -25.63
C SER A 21 9.29 -13.49 -25.75
N ARG A 22 10.26 -13.23 -26.62
CA ARG A 22 11.45 -14.06 -26.83
C ARG A 22 12.68 -13.21 -26.56
N ARG A 23 13.48 -13.61 -25.57
CA ARG A 23 14.68 -12.87 -25.18
C ARG A 23 15.88 -13.81 -25.10
N LEU A 24 17.02 -13.34 -25.61
CA LEU A 24 18.30 -14.05 -25.53
C LEU A 24 19.24 -13.24 -24.66
N PHE A 25 19.57 -13.78 -23.48
CA PHE A 25 20.56 -13.18 -22.58
C PHE A 25 21.95 -13.75 -22.87
N ILE A 26 22.92 -12.88 -23.19
CA ILE A 26 24.31 -13.23 -23.43
C ILE A 26 25.14 -12.74 -22.24
N VAL A 27 25.79 -13.66 -21.54
CA VAL A 27 26.72 -13.35 -20.45
C VAL A 27 28.13 -13.66 -20.93
N THR A 28 29.01 -12.66 -20.95
CA THR A 28 30.35 -12.79 -21.53
C THR A 28 31.33 -11.76 -20.95
N ASP A 29 32.58 -12.16 -20.79
CA ASP A 29 33.73 -11.30 -20.43
C ASP A 29 34.51 -10.85 -21.68
N ASN A 30 34.38 -11.57 -22.79
CA ASN A 30 35.07 -11.25 -24.05
C ASN A 30 34.30 -10.20 -24.88
N ASP A 31 34.92 -9.03 -25.04
CA ASP A 31 34.40 -7.88 -25.79
C ASP A 31 34.52 -8.01 -27.32
N ASN A 32 35.46 -8.83 -27.81
CA ASN A 32 35.71 -9.03 -29.24
C ASN A 32 36.04 -10.49 -29.59
N PRO A 33 35.03 -11.38 -29.59
CA PRO A 33 35.24 -12.83 -29.80
C PRO A 33 35.76 -13.21 -31.19
N HIS A 34 35.68 -12.33 -32.20
CA HIS A 34 36.13 -12.59 -33.58
C HIS A 34 37.10 -11.50 -34.08
N SER A 35 38.02 -11.06 -33.23
CA SER A 35 38.93 -9.93 -33.53
C SER A 35 39.79 -10.11 -34.79
N LYS A 36 40.15 -11.35 -35.13
CA LYS A 36 41.02 -11.68 -36.27
C LYS A 36 40.25 -12.04 -37.55
N ASP A 37 39.00 -12.50 -37.42
CA ASP A 37 38.23 -13.10 -38.52
C ASP A 37 36.99 -12.27 -38.89
N LYS A 38 37.15 -11.38 -39.87
CA LYS A 38 36.07 -10.50 -40.35
C LYS A 38 34.87 -11.29 -40.91
N VAL A 39 35.11 -12.46 -41.49
CA VAL A 39 34.06 -13.35 -42.05
C VAL A 39 33.17 -13.91 -40.93
N LEU A 40 33.76 -14.29 -39.79
CA LEU A 40 33.00 -14.81 -38.66
C LEU A 40 32.24 -13.69 -37.94
N LYS A 41 32.80 -12.46 -37.89
CA LYS A 41 32.10 -11.29 -37.40
C LYS A 41 30.87 -10.98 -38.26
N SER A 42 31.00 -10.87 -39.58
CA SER A 42 29.86 -10.58 -40.45
C SER A 42 28.79 -11.67 -40.41
N ALA A 43 29.18 -12.94 -40.35
CA ALA A 43 28.25 -14.06 -40.19
C ALA A 43 27.47 -13.97 -38.87
N ALA A 44 28.10 -13.56 -37.77
CA ALA A 44 27.42 -13.37 -36.49
C ALA A 44 26.41 -12.21 -36.54
N THR A 45 26.77 -11.09 -37.16
CA THR A 45 25.88 -9.93 -37.32
C THR A 45 24.64 -10.28 -38.16
N VAL A 46 24.81 -10.99 -39.27
CA VAL A 46 23.67 -11.45 -40.09
C VAL A 46 22.73 -12.35 -39.28
N ARG A 47 23.28 -13.28 -38.49
CA ARG A 47 22.46 -14.15 -37.63
C ARG A 47 21.77 -13.41 -36.49
N ALA A 48 22.39 -12.36 -35.95
CA ALA A 48 21.75 -11.49 -34.96
C ALA A 48 20.55 -10.74 -35.57
N LYS A 49 20.69 -10.30 -36.82
CA LYS A 49 19.58 -9.69 -37.57
C LYS A 49 18.44 -10.67 -37.80
N ASP A 50 18.74 -11.90 -38.22
CA ASP A 50 17.73 -12.96 -38.39
C ASP A 50 16.90 -13.16 -37.10
N LEU A 51 17.56 -13.12 -35.94
CA LEU A 51 16.89 -13.23 -34.63
C LEU A 51 16.01 -12.01 -34.32
N TYR A 52 16.48 -10.81 -34.64
CA TYR A 52 15.69 -9.59 -34.47
C TYR A 52 14.44 -9.59 -35.37
N ASP A 53 14.58 -10.01 -36.62
CA ASP A 53 13.46 -10.12 -37.57
C ASP A 53 12.43 -11.17 -37.11
N LEU A 54 12.85 -12.18 -36.33
CA LEU A 54 11.98 -13.15 -35.65
C LEU A 54 11.33 -12.64 -34.36
N GLY A 55 11.60 -11.38 -33.98
CA GLY A 55 11.10 -10.75 -32.75
C GLY A 55 11.84 -11.19 -31.49
N VAL A 56 13.07 -11.70 -31.61
CA VAL A 56 13.91 -12.05 -30.45
C VAL A 56 14.73 -10.85 -30.04
N VAL A 57 14.59 -10.44 -28.78
CA VAL A 57 15.38 -9.35 -28.20
C VAL A 57 16.68 -9.90 -27.63
N ILE A 58 17.82 -9.45 -28.14
CA ILE A 58 19.14 -9.84 -27.64
C ILE A 58 19.57 -8.85 -26.55
N GLU A 59 19.93 -9.37 -25.38
CA GLU A 59 20.41 -8.60 -24.24
C GLU A 59 21.78 -9.06 -23.79
N LEU A 60 22.71 -8.11 -23.67
CA LEU A 60 24.09 -8.37 -23.27
C LEU A 60 24.31 -8.02 -21.79
N PHE A 61 24.98 -8.93 -21.09
CA PHE A 61 25.53 -8.73 -19.76
C PHE A 61 27.05 -8.82 -19.83
N PRO A 62 27.72 -7.67 -20.03
CA PRO A 62 29.18 -7.63 -20.08
C PRO A 62 29.77 -7.81 -18.67
N ILE A 63 30.78 -8.67 -18.56
CA ILE A 63 31.56 -8.84 -17.33
C ILE A 63 32.90 -8.12 -17.54
N SER A 64 33.10 -7.00 -16.83
CA SER A 64 34.40 -6.33 -16.77
C SER A 64 35.27 -6.99 -15.70
N THR A 65 36.58 -7.08 -15.97
CA THR A 65 37.59 -7.59 -15.04
C THR A 65 38.49 -6.44 -14.59
N PRO A 66 39.21 -6.55 -13.46
CA PRO A 66 40.10 -5.47 -13.00
C PRO A 66 41.18 -5.09 -14.03
N ASP A 67 41.57 -6.02 -14.90
CA ASP A 67 42.59 -5.82 -15.94
C ASP A 67 42.00 -5.39 -17.30
N HIS A 68 40.68 -5.53 -17.49
CA HIS A 68 40.02 -5.27 -18.78
C HIS A 68 38.62 -4.70 -18.58
N ASP A 69 38.44 -3.47 -19.07
CA ASP A 69 37.14 -2.83 -19.21
C ASP A 69 36.45 -3.33 -20.48
N PHE A 70 35.21 -3.82 -20.32
CA PHE A 70 34.43 -4.33 -21.43
C PHE A 70 33.94 -3.21 -22.37
N ASP A 71 34.35 -3.26 -23.63
CA ASP A 71 33.97 -2.28 -24.65
C ASP A 71 32.96 -2.89 -25.66
N THR A 72 31.70 -2.44 -25.59
CA THR A 72 30.62 -2.94 -26.46
C THR A 72 30.78 -2.52 -27.92
N SER A 73 31.48 -1.43 -28.18
CA SER A 73 31.62 -0.83 -29.52
C SER A 73 32.43 -1.70 -30.48
N LYS A 74 33.26 -2.62 -29.97
CA LYS A 74 34.14 -3.47 -30.77
C LYS A 74 33.36 -4.52 -31.57
N PHE A 75 32.27 -5.05 -31.03
CA PHE A 75 31.55 -6.19 -31.62
C PHE A 75 30.05 -6.19 -31.38
N TYR A 76 29.58 -5.91 -30.16
CA TYR A 76 28.20 -6.17 -29.77
C TYR A 76 27.21 -5.06 -30.16
N ASP A 77 27.67 -3.81 -30.30
CA ASP A 77 26.82 -2.71 -30.77
C ASP A 77 26.20 -2.97 -32.15
N ASP A 78 26.91 -3.70 -33.03
CA ASP A 78 26.41 -4.11 -34.35
C ASP A 78 25.34 -5.22 -34.28
N MET A 79 25.24 -5.93 -33.15
CA MET A 79 24.35 -7.09 -32.96
C MET A 79 23.12 -6.78 -32.12
N ILE A 80 23.19 -5.77 -31.26
CA ILE A 80 22.09 -5.40 -30.35
C ILE A 80 21.21 -4.38 -31.07
N TYR A 81 20.15 -4.87 -31.70
CA TYR A 81 19.13 -4.03 -32.31
C TYR A 81 18.27 -3.38 -31.23
N ARG A 82 18.34 -2.05 -31.15
CA ARG A 82 17.56 -1.24 -30.20
C ARG A 82 16.13 -1.13 -30.74
N ALA A 83 15.15 -1.60 -29.98
CA ALA A 83 13.76 -1.28 -30.26
C ALA A 83 13.58 0.25 -30.23
N SER A 84 12.89 0.80 -31.24
CA SER A 84 12.63 2.24 -31.33
C SER A 84 11.88 2.71 -30.06
N PRO A 85 12.18 3.90 -29.50
CA PRO A 85 11.49 4.46 -28.32
C PRO A 85 9.97 4.63 -28.46
N THR A 86 9.43 4.39 -29.66
CA THR A 86 8.02 4.50 -30.03
C THR A 86 7.18 3.25 -29.69
N ASP A 87 7.81 2.12 -29.35
CA ASP A 87 7.09 0.90 -28.98
C ASP A 87 6.81 0.88 -27.46
N PRO A 88 5.54 0.83 -27.01
CA PRO A 88 5.18 0.73 -25.59
C PRO A 88 5.71 -0.54 -24.90
N GLU A 89 6.06 -1.59 -25.65
CA GLU A 89 6.75 -2.79 -25.14
C GLU A 89 8.28 -2.69 -25.19
N ALA A 90 8.85 -1.63 -25.80
CA ALA A 90 10.30 -1.46 -25.82
C ALA A 90 10.84 -1.31 -24.39
N PRO A 91 11.83 -2.13 -23.99
CA PRO A 91 12.60 -1.87 -22.80
C PRO A 91 13.27 -0.50 -22.97
N ASN A 92 13.05 0.42 -22.02
CA ASN A 92 13.93 1.59 -21.90
C ASN A 92 15.31 1.04 -21.51
N TYR A 93 16.20 0.89 -22.49
CA TYR A 93 17.59 0.59 -22.23
C TYR A 93 18.24 1.86 -21.69
N SER A 94 18.30 1.98 -20.36
CA SER A 94 19.44 2.67 -19.77
C SER A 94 20.64 1.75 -19.98
N CYS A 95 21.57 2.13 -20.85
CA CYS A 95 22.89 1.51 -20.92
C CYS A 95 23.65 1.86 -19.63
N THR A 96 23.27 1.28 -18.50
CA THR A 96 24.19 1.19 -17.38
C THR A 96 25.19 0.11 -17.77
N SER A 97 26.29 0.51 -18.42
CA SER A 97 27.54 -0.24 -18.26
C SER A 97 27.74 -0.33 -16.75
N THR A 98 27.65 -1.54 -16.20
CA THR A 98 28.03 -1.79 -14.80
C THR A 98 29.53 -1.54 -14.71
N LYS A 99 29.89 -0.27 -14.46
CA LYS A 99 31.27 0.13 -14.22
C LYS A 99 31.72 -0.51 -12.91
N THR A 100 32.50 -1.57 -13.01
CA THR A 100 33.10 -2.27 -11.87
C THR A 100 34.45 -1.66 -11.56
N SER A 101 34.47 -0.44 -11.01
CA SER A 101 35.67 0.05 -10.34
C SER A 101 35.77 -0.64 -8.97
N GLY A 102 36.24 -1.91 -8.95
CA GLY A 102 36.75 -2.57 -7.75
C GLY A 102 35.76 -3.29 -6.81
N ALA A 103 34.67 -3.89 -7.29
CA ALA A 103 33.70 -4.59 -6.42
C ALA A 103 33.76 -6.12 -6.54
N ASP A 104 33.70 -6.82 -5.40
CA ASP A 104 33.69 -8.29 -5.23
C ASP A 104 32.77 -9.01 -6.24
N GLY A 105 33.17 -10.19 -6.75
CA GLY A 105 32.37 -10.94 -7.75
C GLY A 105 30.92 -11.25 -7.35
N ILE A 106 30.60 -11.22 -6.05
CA ILE A 106 29.24 -11.36 -5.50
C ILE A 106 28.38 -10.12 -5.82
N SER A 107 28.96 -8.92 -5.82
CA SER A 107 28.27 -7.70 -6.19
C SER A 107 27.87 -7.69 -7.68
N ILE A 108 28.75 -8.23 -8.54
CA ILE A 108 28.52 -8.40 -9.97
C ILE A 108 27.35 -9.37 -10.19
N LEU A 109 27.35 -10.51 -9.50
CA LEU A 109 26.26 -11.49 -9.57
C LEU A 109 24.93 -10.89 -9.11
N ASN A 110 24.91 -10.14 -8.00
CA ASN A 110 23.70 -9.50 -7.50
C ASN A 110 23.18 -8.42 -8.48
N SER A 111 24.07 -7.64 -9.07
CA SER A 111 23.73 -6.65 -10.09
C SER A 111 23.17 -7.32 -11.35
N LEU A 112 23.81 -8.40 -11.81
CA LEU A 112 23.36 -9.21 -12.94
C LEU A 112 21.99 -9.85 -12.68
N LEU A 113 21.77 -10.43 -11.50
CA LEU A 113 20.46 -10.96 -11.11
C LEU A 113 19.39 -9.87 -11.06
N SER A 114 19.70 -8.69 -10.53
CA SER A 114 18.77 -7.54 -10.52
C SER A 114 18.41 -7.10 -11.94
N SER A 115 19.41 -6.99 -12.80
CA SER A 115 19.23 -6.58 -14.19
C SER A 115 18.46 -7.64 -15.01
N ILE A 116 18.74 -8.93 -14.81
CA ILE A 116 17.95 -10.03 -15.39
C ILE A 116 16.51 -9.97 -14.87
N ASN A 117 16.32 -9.86 -13.55
CA ASN A 117 14.98 -9.84 -12.96
C ASN A 117 14.14 -8.66 -13.47
N SER A 118 14.73 -7.48 -13.59
CA SER A 118 14.06 -6.29 -14.13
C SER A 118 13.59 -6.44 -15.58
N LYS A 119 14.22 -7.34 -16.35
CA LYS A 119 13.95 -7.56 -17.77
C LYS A 119 13.25 -8.90 -18.07
N SER A 120 13.21 -9.80 -17.10
CA SER A 120 12.63 -11.15 -17.24
C SER A 120 11.12 -11.15 -17.47
N VAL A 121 10.40 -10.17 -16.91
CA VAL A 121 8.94 -10.09 -16.97
C VAL A 121 8.51 -8.96 -17.90
N PRO A 122 7.71 -9.23 -18.96
CA PRO A 122 7.18 -8.17 -19.81
C PRO A 122 6.20 -7.29 -19.02
N ARG A 123 6.12 -6.01 -19.40
CA ARG A 123 5.23 -5.03 -18.76
C ARG A 123 3.77 -5.43 -19.03
N ARG A 124 3.03 -5.81 -17.99
CA ARG A 124 1.61 -6.14 -18.09
C ARG A 124 0.75 -4.98 -17.62
N ALA A 125 0.07 -4.33 -18.56
CA ALA A 125 -0.86 -3.25 -18.25
C ALA A 125 -2.15 -3.82 -17.61
N LEU A 126 -2.62 -3.14 -16.55
CA LEU A 126 -3.93 -3.37 -15.94
C LEU A 126 -5.05 -2.87 -16.86
N PHE A 127 -4.84 -1.71 -17.46
CA PHE A 127 -5.66 -1.13 -18.50
C PHE A 127 -4.76 -0.40 -19.49
N SER A 128 -5.13 -0.44 -20.76
CA SER A 128 -4.38 0.20 -21.85
C SER A 128 -5.26 1.27 -22.50
N ASN A 129 -4.64 2.37 -22.91
CA ASN A 129 -5.27 3.46 -23.66
C ASN A 129 -6.50 4.06 -22.96
N LEU A 130 -6.42 4.26 -21.64
CA LEU A 130 -7.48 4.93 -20.88
C LEU A 130 -7.35 6.45 -21.05
N PRO A 131 -8.44 7.18 -21.37
CA PRO A 131 -8.39 8.62 -21.51
C PRO A 131 -8.22 9.31 -20.14
N LEU A 132 -7.18 10.13 -20.02
CA LEU A 132 -6.99 11.10 -18.95
C LEU A 132 -7.52 12.46 -19.43
N GLU A 133 -8.65 12.89 -18.90
CA GLU A 133 -9.28 14.19 -19.16
C GLU A 133 -8.71 15.25 -18.21
N LEU A 134 -7.99 16.22 -18.76
CA LEU A 134 -7.53 17.40 -18.01
C LEU A 134 -8.55 18.55 -18.04
N GLY A 135 -9.40 18.57 -19.06
CA GLY A 135 -10.47 19.54 -19.26
C GLY A 135 -11.42 19.08 -20.38
N PRO A 136 -12.49 19.84 -20.66
CA PRO A 136 -13.41 19.55 -21.76
C PRO A 136 -12.63 19.46 -23.09
N GLU A 137 -12.83 18.38 -23.85
CA GLU A 137 -12.11 18.07 -25.11
C GLU A 137 -10.58 17.90 -25.01
N PHE A 138 -9.98 18.05 -23.82
CA PHE A 138 -8.55 17.88 -23.63
C PHE A 138 -8.22 16.54 -22.95
N ARG A 139 -7.98 15.54 -23.81
CA ARG A 139 -7.75 14.14 -23.44
C ARG A 139 -6.35 13.68 -23.87
N ILE A 140 -5.68 12.95 -22.98
CA ILE A 140 -4.45 12.21 -23.30
C ILE A 140 -4.64 10.73 -23.00
N SER A 141 -3.83 9.87 -23.60
CA SER A 141 -3.91 8.42 -23.39
C SER A 141 -2.88 7.96 -22.37
N VAL A 142 -3.32 7.18 -21.38
CA VAL A 142 -2.46 6.59 -20.36
C VAL A 142 -2.72 5.10 -20.20
N SER A 143 -1.66 4.37 -19.85
CA SER A 143 -1.72 2.96 -19.49
C SER A 143 -1.45 2.79 -18.00
N GLY A 144 -2.22 1.94 -17.34
CA GLY A 144 -2.11 1.63 -15.92
C GLY A 144 -1.35 0.34 -15.68
N PHE A 145 -0.52 0.30 -14.63
CA PHE A 145 0.30 -0.83 -14.23
C PHE A 145 0.18 -1.07 -12.73
N LEU A 146 0.28 -2.35 -12.33
CA LEU A 146 0.34 -2.74 -10.93
C LEU A 146 1.77 -3.16 -10.57
N ILE A 147 2.54 -2.21 -10.05
CA ILE A 147 3.92 -2.45 -9.61
C ILE A 147 3.93 -3.32 -8.35
N PHE A 148 3.06 -3.01 -7.39
CA PHE A 148 2.92 -3.77 -6.15
C PHE A 148 1.66 -4.63 -6.21
N LYS A 149 1.85 -5.96 -6.20
CA LYS A 149 0.76 -6.93 -6.16
C LYS A 149 1.01 -7.92 -5.05
N ARG A 150 -0.01 -8.17 -4.23
CA ARG A 150 0.03 -9.24 -3.22
C ARG A 150 0.21 -10.58 -3.95
N GLN A 151 1.31 -11.26 -3.66
CA GLN A 151 1.51 -12.63 -4.12
C GLN A 151 0.67 -13.58 -3.27
N ALA A 152 -0.04 -14.48 -3.94
CA ALA A 152 -0.82 -15.55 -3.33
C ALA A 152 -0.46 -16.85 -4.05
N PRO A 153 -0.54 -18.01 -3.37
CA PRO A 153 -0.30 -19.28 -4.03
C PRO A 153 -1.37 -19.48 -5.11
N ALA A 154 -0.95 -19.46 -6.37
CA ALA A 154 -1.82 -19.65 -7.51
C ALA A 154 -1.69 -21.09 -8.02
N ARG A 155 -2.80 -21.82 -8.03
CA ARG A 155 -2.87 -23.14 -8.67
C ARG A 155 -2.96 -22.91 -10.18
N SER A 156 -2.00 -23.45 -10.94
CA SER A 156 -1.98 -23.32 -12.40
C SER A 156 -2.99 -24.26 -13.07
N CYS A 157 -3.18 -25.45 -12.51
CA CYS A 157 -4.09 -26.46 -13.03
C CYS A 157 -4.63 -27.34 -11.89
N TYR A 158 -5.74 -28.02 -12.18
CA TYR A 158 -6.25 -29.09 -11.33
C TYR A 158 -5.60 -30.40 -11.78
N VAL A 159 -5.07 -31.15 -10.83
CA VAL A 159 -4.48 -32.46 -11.08
C VAL A 159 -5.32 -33.50 -10.37
N TRP A 160 -5.76 -34.50 -11.12
CA TRP A 160 -6.42 -35.67 -10.59
C TRP A 160 -5.38 -36.71 -10.19
N LEU A 161 -5.40 -37.11 -8.91
CA LEU A 161 -4.46 -38.05 -8.30
C LEU A 161 -5.09 -39.43 -8.01
N GLY A 162 -6.34 -39.66 -8.40
CA GLY A 162 -7.03 -40.92 -8.10
C GLY A 162 -6.74 -42.06 -9.10
N GLY A 163 -5.92 -41.83 -10.12
CA GLY A 163 -5.47 -42.86 -11.06
C GLY A 163 -3.99 -43.22 -10.87
N GLU A 164 -3.49 -44.20 -11.64
CA GLU A 164 -2.06 -44.60 -11.62
C GLU A 164 -1.11 -43.47 -12.04
N GLN A 165 -1.57 -42.58 -12.92
CA GLN A 165 -0.81 -41.42 -13.35
C GLN A 165 -1.57 -40.12 -13.03
N PRO A 166 -0.88 -39.07 -12.55
CA PRO A 166 -1.49 -37.77 -12.33
C PRO A 166 -1.91 -37.17 -13.67
N GLN A 167 -3.19 -36.80 -13.80
CA GLN A 167 -3.74 -36.21 -15.03
C GLN A 167 -4.23 -34.79 -14.79
N ILE A 168 -3.99 -33.90 -15.76
CA ILE A 168 -4.52 -32.53 -15.71
C ILE A 168 -6.02 -32.57 -16.08
N VAL A 169 -6.86 -32.04 -15.20
CA VAL A 169 -8.31 -32.01 -15.40
C VAL A 169 -8.83 -30.61 -15.70
N LYS A 170 -9.84 -30.56 -16.58
CA LYS A 170 -10.58 -29.34 -16.92
C LYS A 170 -11.93 -29.36 -16.21
N GLY A 171 -12.08 -28.52 -15.20
CA GLY A 171 -13.37 -28.36 -14.51
C GLY A 171 -14.38 -27.65 -15.41
N VAL A 172 -15.56 -28.25 -15.58
CA VAL A 172 -16.73 -27.64 -16.23
C VAL A 172 -17.86 -27.63 -15.21
N THR A 173 -18.48 -26.47 -15.01
CA THR A 173 -19.63 -26.32 -14.12
C THR A 173 -20.84 -25.95 -14.96
N THR A 174 -21.82 -26.84 -15.02
CA THR A 174 -23.12 -26.61 -15.63
C THR A 174 -24.18 -26.48 -14.53
N LEU A 175 -25.10 -25.54 -14.70
CA LEU A 175 -26.24 -25.38 -13.80
C LEU A 175 -27.41 -26.16 -14.38
N VAL A 176 -28.06 -26.95 -13.53
CA VAL A 176 -29.11 -27.87 -13.93
C VAL A 176 -30.36 -27.57 -13.11
N ALA A 177 -31.53 -27.60 -13.74
CA ALA A 177 -32.81 -27.44 -13.07
C ALA A 177 -33.14 -28.70 -12.26
N ASP A 178 -33.56 -28.51 -11.01
CA ASP A 178 -33.82 -29.61 -10.06
C ASP A 178 -34.94 -30.55 -10.55
N ASP A 179 -36.01 -29.98 -11.11
CA ASP A 179 -37.19 -30.76 -11.53
C ASP A 179 -36.98 -31.54 -12.84
N SER A 180 -36.20 -31.00 -13.78
CA SER A 180 -36.13 -31.51 -15.17
C SER A 180 -34.77 -32.05 -15.56
N ALA A 181 -33.76 -31.93 -14.70
CA ALA A 181 -32.36 -32.24 -15.00
C ALA A 181 -31.84 -31.56 -16.28
N ARG A 182 -32.50 -30.49 -16.75
CA ARG A 182 -32.13 -29.74 -17.95
C ARG A 182 -31.10 -28.67 -17.61
N GLU A 183 -30.11 -28.51 -18.48
CA GLU A 183 -29.15 -27.41 -18.39
C GLU A 183 -29.87 -26.05 -18.52
N VAL A 184 -29.59 -25.16 -17.56
CA VAL A 184 -30.21 -23.83 -17.47
C VAL A 184 -29.32 -22.82 -18.16
N GLU A 185 -29.91 -22.06 -19.07
CA GLU A 185 -29.20 -21.02 -19.80
C GLU A 185 -29.05 -19.74 -18.96
N LYS A 186 -28.02 -18.94 -19.24
CA LYS A 186 -27.73 -17.74 -18.43
C LYS A 186 -28.86 -16.71 -18.39
N TRP A 187 -29.68 -16.63 -19.43
CA TRP A 187 -30.81 -15.69 -19.53
C TRP A 187 -32.05 -16.17 -18.76
N GLU A 188 -32.17 -17.47 -18.49
CA GLU A 188 -33.24 -18.04 -17.65
C GLU A 188 -32.99 -17.75 -16.15
N ILE A 189 -31.73 -17.49 -15.78
CA ILE A 189 -31.31 -17.22 -14.41
C ILE A 189 -31.62 -15.76 -14.04
N ARG A 190 -32.46 -15.58 -13.02
CA ARG A 190 -32.70 -14.27 -12.39
C ARG A 190 -32.12 -14.25 -10.99
N LYS A 191 -31.54 -13.11 -10.60
CA LYS A 191 -31.02 -12.92 -9.24
C LYS A 191 -32.06 -12.20 -8.40
N ALA A 192 -32.48 -12.84 -7.32
CA ALA A 192 -33.41 -12.24 -6.35
C ALA A 192 -32.68 -11.92 -5.04
N TYR A 193 -32.97 -10.74 -4.49
CA TYR A 193 -32.50 -10.32 -3.17
C TYR A 193 -33.69 -10.27 -2.22
N LYS A 194 -33.53 -10.84 -1.02
CA LYS A 194 -34.58 -10.88 -0.01
C LYS A 194 -34.46 -9.66 0.91
N PHE A 195 -35.49 -8.83 0.95
CA PHE A 195 -35.58 -7.67 1.83
C PHE A 195 -36.94 -7.66 2.52
N GLY A 196 -36.96 -7.59 3.86
CA GLY A 196 -38.22 -7.47 4.61
C GLY A 196 -39.23 -8.62 4.45
N GLY A 197 -38.81 -9.78 3.92
CA GLY A 197 -39.71 -10.90 3.62
C GLY A 197 -40.14 -10.99 2.15
N GLU A 198 -39.92 -9.94 1.37
CA GLU A 198 -40.19 -9.90 -0.07
C GLU A 198 -38.93 -10.23 -0.89
N HIS A 199 -39.14 -10.76 -2.09
CA HIS A 199 -38.08 -11.08 -3.05
C HIS A 199 -38.10 -10.07 -4.19
N VAL A 200 -37.05 -9.25 -4.28
CA VAL A 200 -36.84 -8.32 -5.39
C VAL A 200 -35.93 -8.98 -6.41
N ALA A 201 -36.49 -9.35 -7.56
CA ALA A 201 -35.74 -9.96 -8.66
C ALA A 201 -35.22 -8.88 -9.61
N PHE A 202 -33.97 -9.02 -10.05
CA PHE A 202 -33.35 -8.18 -11.08
C PHE A 202 -32.89 -9.04 -12.24
N THR A 203 -33.07 -8.51 -13.44
CA THR A 203 -32.44 -9.05 -14.65
C THR A 203 -30.94 -8.70 -14.68
N GLN A 204 -30.17 -9.44 -15.48
CA GLN A 204 -28.73 -9.15 -15.64
C GLN A 204 -28.49 -7.77 -16.27
N GLU A 205 -29.38 -7.35 -17.17
CA GLU A 205 -29.33 -6.04 -17.82
C GLU A 205 -29.58 -4.91 -16.82
N GLU A 206 -30.62 -5.02 -15.99
CA GLU A 206 -30.90 -4.06 -14.91
C GLU A 206 -29.73 -3.96 -13.93
N GLN A 207 -29.13 -5.08 -13.54
CA GLN A 207 -27.93 -5.06 -12.67
C GLN A 207 -26.75 -4.37 -13.33
N SER A 208 -26.59 -4.53 -14.65
CA SER A 208 -25.52 -3.85 -15.40
C SER A 208 -25.80 -2.35 -15.53
N ALA A 209 -27.06 -1.96 -15.76
CA ALA A 209 -27.50 -0.58 -15.84
C ALA A 209 -27.34 0.16 -14.50
N LEU A 210 -27.68 -0.49 -13.38
CA LEU A 210 -27.48 0.03 -12.03
C LEU A 210 -26.00 0.29 -11.69
N ARG A 211 -25.08 -0.41 -12.37
CA ARG A 211 -23.62 -0.26 -12.19
C ARG A 211 -22.97 0.59 -13.28
N ASN A 212 -23.74 1.12 -14.22
CA ASN A 212 -23.21 1.89 -15.32
C ASN A 212 -23.09 3.37 -14.91
N PHE A 213 -21.87 3.80 -14.63
CA PHE A 213 -21.54 5.20 -14.28
C PHE A 213 -20.84 5.94 -15.42
N GLY A 214 -20.92 5.41 -16.65
CA GLY A 214 -20.27 5.95 -17.82
C GLY A 214 -19.06 5.15 -18.28
N ASP A 215 -18.39 5.68 -19.31
CA ASP A 215 -17.23 5.04 -19.89
C ASP A 215 -15.97 5.15 -19.01
N PRO A 216 -15.00 4.22 -19.16
CA PRO A 216 -13.75 4.26 -18.43
C PRO A 216 -12.98 5.55 -18.71
N VAL A 217 -12.68 6.32 -17.67
CA VAL A 217 -12.00 7.61 -17.77
C VAL A 217 -11.27 7.93 -16.46
N ILE A 218 -10.15 8.63 -16.56
CA ILE A 218 -9.55 9.36 -15.44
C ILE A 218 -9.83 10.83 -15.69
N ARG A 219 -10.72 11.45 -14.93
CA ARG A 219 -11.04 12.88 -15.09
C ARG A 219 -10.45 13.68 -13.95
N ILE A 220 -9.63 14.69 -14.27
CA ILE A 220 -9.12 15.63 -13.28
C ILE A 220 -10.26 16.55 -12.83
N ILE A 221 -10.51 16.57 -11.53
CA ILE A 221 -11.49 17.45 -10.88
C ILE A 221 -10.81 18.75 -10.45
N GLY A 222 -9.58 18.65 -9.93
CA GLY A 222 -8.80 19.81 -9.48
C GLY A 222 -7.48 19.42 -8.84
N PHE A 223 -6.76 20.40 -8.29
CA PHE A 223 -5.44 20.20 -7.69
C PHE A 223 -5.45 20.62 -6.22
N LYS A 224 -4.83 19.79 -5.36
CA LYS A 224 -4.72 20.03 -3.92
C LYS A 224 -3.26 19.90 -3.46
N PRO A 225 -2.85 20.59 -2.38
CA PRO A 225 -1.49 20.48 -1.86
C PRO A 225 -1.26 19.10 -1.26
N MET A 226 -0.03 18.57 -1.39
CA MET A 226 0.34 17.24 -0.86
C MET A 226 0.14 17.12 0.66
N SER A 227 0.27 18.24 1.40
CA SER A 227 0.02 18.28 2.85
C SER A 227 -1.43 17.98 3.25
N SER A 228 -2.38 18.14 2.33
CA SER A 228 -3.80 17.82 2.58
C SER A 228 -4.14 16.35 2.42
N LEU A 229 -3.22 15.53 1.91
CA LEU A 229 -3.41 14.10 1.74
C LEU A 229 -2.93 13.35 3.00
N PRO A 230 -3.83 12.75 3.79
CA PRO A 230 -3.44 11.97 4.95
C PRO A 230 -2.77 10.66 4.53
N ILE A 231 -1.76 10.23 5.29
CA ILE A 231 -1.07 8.94 5.06
C ILE A 231 -2.05 7.76 5.18
N TRP A 232 -3.03 7.85 6.09
CA TRP A 232 -4.03 6.81 6.32
C TRP A 232 -5.11 6.73 5.23
N ALA A 233 -5.23 7.74 4.35
CA ALA A 233 -6.29 7.83 3.34
C ALA A 233 -6.00 6.95 2.10
N SER A 234 -5.60 5.71 2.33
CA SER A 234 -5.34 4.71 1.29
C SER A 234 -6.25 3.51 1.48
N THR A 235 -7.20 3.31 0.58
CA THR A 235 -8.19 2.22 0.67
C THR A 235 -7.71 0.94 -0.01
N LYS A 236 -6.95 1.08 -1.10
CA LYS A 236 -6.50 -0.03 -1.95
C LYS A 236 -5.08 0.25 -2.46
N HIS A 237 -4.47 -0.76 -3.08
CA HIS A 237 -3.17 -0.61 -3.72
C HIS A 237 -3.19 0.51 -4.78
N SER A 238 -2.14 1.33 -4.80
CA SER A 238 -2.00 2.39 -5.78
C SER A 238 -1.70 1.81 -7.17
N THR A 239 -2.31 2.40 -8.20
CA THR A 239 -2.06 2.04 -9.59
C THR A 239 -1.06 3.01 -10.18
N PHE A 240 0.01 2.51 -10.79
CA PHE A 240 0.98 3.34 -11.49
C PHE A 240 0.46 3.66 -12.89
N ILE A 241 0.58 4.88 -13.37
CA ILE A 241 0.22 5.25 -14.74
C ILE A 241 1.41 5.82 -15.50
N TYR A 242 1.45 5.49 -16.79
CA TYR A 242 2.46 5.95 -17.74
C TYR A 242 1.79 6.38 -19.04
N PRO A 243 2.30 7.41 -19.75
CA PRO A 243 1.70 7.86 -21.00
C PRO A 243 1.81 6.79 -22.10
N SER A 244 0.81 6.78 -22.99
CA SER A 244 0.78 5.92 -24.17
C SER A 244 0.40 6.75 -25.39
N GLU A 245 1.27 6.77 -26.41
CA GLU A 245 1.02 7.46 -27.68
C GLU A 245 0.05 6.71 -28.60
N ALA A 246 -0.32 5.47 -28.26
CA ALA A 246 -1.19 4.63 -29.10
C ALA A 246 -2.61 5.19 -29.28
N GLY A 247 -3.09 6.00 -28.34
CA GLY A 247 -4.40 6.65 -28.41
C GLY A 247 -4.34 8.04 -29.03
N PHE A 248 -3.55 8.93 -28.41
CA PHE A 248 -3.40 10.32 -28.84
C PHE A 248 -1.92 10.68 -28.98
N VAL A 249 -1.55 11.22 -30.14
CA VAL A 249 -0.19 11.72 -30.40
C VAL A 249 0.07 12.99 -29.58
N GLY A 250 1.19 13.03 -28.86
CA GLY A 250 1.56 14.11 -27.95
C GLY A 250 1.20 13.86 -26.48
N SER A 251 0.67 12.68 -26.14
CA SER A 251 0.28 12.32 -24.76
C SER A 251 1.46 12.40 -23.79
N THR A 252 2.64 11.92 -24.21
CA THR A 252 3.87 11.89 -23.40
C THR A 252 4.35 13.28 -23.04
N ARG A 253 4.25 14.23 -23.98
CA ARG A 253 4.67 15.62 -23.76
C ARG A 253 3.78 16.29 -22.70
N VAL A 254 2.47 16.14 -22.83
CA VAL A 254 1.49 16.71 -21.88
C VAL A 254 1.62 16.05 -20.51
N PHE A 255 1.73 14.72 -20.47
CA PHE A 255 1.92 13.96 -19.23
C PHE A 255 3.18 14.38 -18.49
N SER A 256 4.31 14.50 -19.19
CA SER A 256 5.59 14.92 -18.62
C SER A 256 5.51 16.34 -18.04
N ALA A 257 4.91 17.28 -18.79
CA ALA A 257 4.69 18.65 -18.32
C ALA A 257 3.80 18.70 -17.06
N LEU A 258 2.74 17.89 -17.02
CA LEU A 258 1.85 17.78 -15.86
C LEU A 258 2.60 17.24 -14.64
N GLN A 259 3.31 16.12 -14.79
CA GLN A 259 4.07 15.48 -13.71
C GLN A 259 5.12 16.44 -13.13
N GLN A 260 5.94 17.08 -13.97
CA GLN A 260 6.96 18.03 -13.54
C GLN A 260 6.35 19.24 -12.80
N THR A 261 5.20 19.74 -13.27
CA THR A 261 4.51 20.86 -12.64
C THR A 261 3.96 20.47 -11.26
N LEU A 262 3.38 19.27 -11.13
CA LEU A 262 2.86 18.77 -9.86
C LEU A 262 3.98 18.56 -8.83
N LEU A 263 5.15 18.05 -9.25
CA LEU A 263 6.34 17.92 -8.40
C LEU A 263 6.82 19.29 -7.93
N LYS A 264 7.03 20.23 -8.85
CA LYS A 264 7.51 21.58 -8.54
C LYS A 264 6.59 22.32 -7.57
N GLN A 265 5.27 22.17 -7.74
CA GLN A 265 4.27 22.83 -6.90
C GLN A 265 3.90 22.04 -5.64
N LYS A 266 4.45 20.82 -5.43
CA LYS A 266 4.08 19.90 -4.35
C LYS A 266 2.56 19.72 -4.22
N LYS A 267 1.90 19.48 -5.35
CA LYS A 267 0.45 19.25 -5.45
C LYS A 267 0.16 17.87 -6.02
N PHE A 268 -1.01 17.34 -5.70
CA PHE A 268 -1.59 16.17 -6.36
C PHE A 268 -2.88 16.59 -7.08
N ALA A 269 -3.28 15.83 -8.10
CA ALA A 269 -4.55 16.04 -8.77
C ALA A 269 -5.62 15.14 -8.14
N LEU A 270 -6.78 15.71 -7.78
CA LEU A 270 -7.95 14.94 -7.41
C LEU A 270 -8.63 14.46 -8.69
N VAL A 271 -8.80 13.14 -8.83
CA VAL A 271 -9.34 12.53 -10.04
C VAL A 271 -10.58 11.68 -9.76
N TRP A 272 -11.51 11.71 -10.71
CA TRP A 272 -12.59 10.75 -10.86
C TRP A 272 -12.07 9.57 -11.66
N PHE A 273 -11.96 8.40 -11.04
CA PHE A 273 -11.34 7.23 -11.64
C PHE A 273 -12.35 6.11 -11.90
N VAL A 274 -12.53 5.78 -13.18
CA VAL A 274 -13.32 4.63 -13.65
C VAL A 274 -12.41 3.72 -14.47
N ALA A 275 -11.99 2.59 -13.89
CA ALA A 275 -10.97 1.72 -14.49
C ALA A 275 -11.49 0.86 -15.66
N ARG A 276 -12.78 0.47 -15.64
CA ARG A 276 -13.39 -0.43 -16.64
C ARG A 276 -14.89 -0.16 -16.77
N LYS A 277 -15.48 -0.65 -17.87
CA LYS A 277 -16.93 -0.54 -18.10
C LYS A 277 -17.70 -1.23 -16.98
N ASN A 278 -18.81 -0.64 -16.56
CA ASN A 278 -19.67 -1.11 -15.46
C ASN A 278 -18.95 -1.23 -14.10
N ALA A 279 -17.88 -0.44 -13.89
CA ALA A 279 -17.27 -0.28 -12.57
C ALA A 279 -17.83 0.96 -11.87
N ALA A 280 -17.97 0.85 -10.55
CA ALA A 280 -18.25 2.02 -9.73
C ALA A 280 -17.08 3.01 -9.78
N PRO A 281 -17.36 4.31 -9.91
CA PRO A 281 -16.34 5.34 -9.90
C PRO A 281 -15.72 5.45 -8.52
N VAL A 282 -14.42 5.77 -8.49
CA VAL A 282 -13.68 5.97 -7.25
C VAL A 282 -12.99 7.31 -7.30
N MET A 283 -13.10 8.08 -6.21
CA MET A 283 -12.29 9.28 -6.02
C MET A 283 -10.87 8.86 -5.72
N ALA A 284 -9.89 9.38 -6.45
CA ALA A 284 -8.49 9.04 -6.24
C ALA A 284 -7.60 10.28 -6.26
N ALA A 285 -6.45 10.19 -5.58
CA ALA A 285 -5.38 11.17 -5.67
C ALA A 285 -4.37 10.70 -6.72
N LEU A 286 -4.14 11.53 -7.74
CA LEU A 286 -3.08 11.37 -8.72
C LEU A 286 -1.82 12.09 -8.21
N ILE A 287 -0.88 11.30 -7.71
CA ILE A 287 0.34 11.76 -7.06
C ILE A 287 1.49 11.66 -8.06
N PRO A 288 2.26 12.72 -8.30
CA PRO A 288 3.44 12.62 -9.16
C PRO A 288 4.53 11.76 -8.51
N GLY A 289 5.03 10.76 -9.24
CA GLY A 289 6.13 9.90 -8.81
C GLY A 289 7.47 10.44 -9.31
N GLU A 290 8.45 10.55 -8.41
CA GLU A 290 9.84 10.82 -8.78
C GLU A 290 10.55 9.52 -9.16
N GLU A 291 11.41 9.61 -10.17
CA GLU A 291 12.32 8.50 -10.50
C GLU A 291 13.30 8.28 -9.35
N LYS A 292 13.42 7.02 -8.91
CA LYS A 292 14.43 6.63 -7.93
C LYS A 292 15.34 5.58 -8.54
N LEU A 293 16.62 5.92 -8.61
CA LEU A 293 17.70 5.03 -9.01
C LEU A 293 18.36 4.44 -7.74
N ASP A 294 18.81 3.19 -7.84
CA ASP A 294 19.60 2.52 -6.81
C ASP A 294 21.07 2.97 -6.84
N ASP A 295 21.87 2.51 -5.88
CA ASP A 295 23.32 2.70 -5.79
C ASP A 295 24.06 2.22 -7.08
N ASN A 296 23.43 1.36 -7.89
CA ASN A 296 23.95 0.82 -9.16
C ASN A 296 23.36 1.49 -10.43
N ASP A 297 22.77 2.68 -10.32
CA ASP A 297 22.04 3.38 -11.40
C ASP A 297 20.84 2.59 -12.00
N ALA A 298 20.46 1.48 -11.35
CA ALA A 298 19.31 0.69 -11.73
C ALA A 298 18.01 1.37 -11.28
N GLN A 299 17.02 1.44 -12.15
CA GLN A 299 15.74 2.06 -11.83
C GLN A 299 14.94 1.21 -10.83
N VAL A 300 14.73 1.73 -9.62
CA VAL A 300 13.92 1.09 -8.57
C VAL A 300 12.46 1.52 -8.68
N ILE A 301 12.23 2.83 -8.84
CA ILE A 301 10.90 3.41 -9.02
C ILE A 301 10.90 4.18 -10.35
N PRO A 302 10.03 3.83 -11.31
CA PRO A 302 9.96 4.52 -12.59
C PRO A 302 9.35 5.92 -12.47
N PRO A 303 9.73 6.86 -13.36
CA PRO A 303 9.06 8.15 -13.46
C PRO A 303 7.63 7.94 -13.97
N GLY A 304 6.67 8.56 -13.30
CA GLY A 304 5.27 8.53 -13.73
C GLY A 304 4.36 9.16 -12.70
N MET A 305 3.11 8.70 -12.64
CA MET A 305 2.16 9.14 -11.62
C MET A 305 1.46 7.95 -10.97
N TRP A 306 1.01 8.12 -9.74
CA TRP A 306 0.35 7.10 -8.94
C TRP A 306 -1.09 7.51 -8.69
N ILE A 307 -2.03 6.64 -9.01
CA ILE A 307 -3.44 6.77 -8.65
C ILE A 307 -3.62 6.05 -7.32
N GLN A 308 -3.84 6.81 -6.25
CA GLN A 308 -4.17 6.31 -4.93
C GLN A 308 -5.68 6.46 -4.68
N PRO A 309 -6.45 5.38 -4.62
CA PRO A 309 -7.87 5.42 -4.27
C PRO A 309 -8.08 6.00 -2.86
N LEU A 310 -8.94 7.02 -2.76
CA LEU A 310 -9.30 7.66 -1.51
C LEU A 310 -10.55 7.01 -0.91
N PRO A 311 -10.68 6.97 0.42
CA PRO A 311 -11.87 6.46 1.09
C PRO A 311 -13.07 7.38 0.87
N PHE A 312 -14.25 6.80 0.69
CA PHE A 312 -15.52 7.50 0.84
C PHE A 312 -15.90 7.61 2.31
N ALA A 313 -16.95 8.38 2.63
CA ALA A 313 -17.44 8.52 4.00
C ALA A 313 -17.78 7.15 4.64
N ASP A 314 -18.32 6.21 3.84
CA ASP A 314 -18.69 4.86 4.29
C ASP A 314 -17.48 3.99 4.66
N ASP A 315 -16.29 4.29 4.10
CA ASP A 315 -15.05 3.55 4.39
C ASP A 315 -14.41 4.02 5.71
N ILE A 316 -14.73 5.24 6.17
CA ILE A 316 -14.16 5.83 7.38
C ILE A 316 -14.91 5.30 8.60
N ARG A 317 -14.18 4.61 9.48
CA ARG A 317 -14.71 4.12 10.76
C ARG A 317 -14.40 5.11 11.86
N GLN A 318 -15.39 5.41 12.71
CA GLN A 318 -15.18 6.23 13.89
C GLN A 318 -14.38 5.45 14.94
N ASN A 319 -13.36 6.10 15.51
CA ASN A 319 -12.61 5.55 16.62
C ASN A 319 -13.45 5.60 17.91
N PRO A 320 -13.26 4.66 18.84
CA PRO A 320 -13.87 4.78 20.17
C PRO A 320 -13.37 6.04 20.89
N GLU A 321 -14.23 6.65 21.72
CA GLU A 321 -13.85 7.81 22.53
C GLU A 321 -12.81 7.40 23.58
N THR A 322 -11.58 7.87 23.42
CA THR A 322 -10.48 7.63 24.35
C THR A 322 -9.90 8.95 24.85
N HIS A 323 -9.63 9.05 26.15
CA HIS A 323 -8.90 10.19 26.69
C HIS A 323 -7.45 10.16 26.22
N ASN A 324 -7.02 11.19 25.50
CA ASN A 324 -5.63 11.33 25.06
C ASN A 324 -4.76 11.72 26.25
N ILE A 325 -3.92 10.80 26.71
CA ILE A 325 -2.88 11.09 27.70
C ILE A 325 -1.60 11.37 26.92
N VAL A 326 -1.16 12.62 26.92
CA VAL A 326 0.11 13.02 26.29
C VAL A 326 1.25 12.61 27.21
N ALA A 327 2.27 11.96 26.64
CA ALA A 327 3.47 11.56 27.37
C ALA A 327 4.26 12.79 27.86
N PRO A 328 4.81 12.77 29.09
CA PRO A 328 5.73 13.80 29.57
C PRO A 328 7.01 13.88 28.73
N GLU A 329 7.65 15.06 28.67
CA GLU A 329 8.90 15.29 27.92
C GLU A 329 10.04 14.32 28.29
N PRO A 330 10.31 14.00 29.57
CA PRO A 330 11.37 13.04 29.94
C PRO A 330 11.20 11.66 29.31
N LEU A 331 9.95 11.18 29.26
CA LEU A 331 9.61 9.89 28.67
C LEU A 331 9.78 9.89 27.14
N ILE A 332 9.48 11.02 26.50
CA ILE A 332 9.66 11.22 25.06
C ILE A 332 11.16 11.22 24.71
N ASP A 333 11.98 11.91 25.50
CA ASP A 333 13.42 12.00 25.26
C ASP A 333 14.11 10.64 25.42
N LYS A 334 13.78 9.88 26.48
CA LYS A 334 14.27 8.49 26.65
C LYS A 334 13.81 7.55 25.52
N MET A 335 12.58 7.68 25.05
CA MET A 335 12.10 6.90 23.89
C MET A 335 12.85 7.28 22.59
N ARG A 336 13.28 8.53 22.43
CA ARG A 336 14.07 8.97 21.27
C ARG A 336 15.40 8.23 21.17
N GLU A 337 16.08 8.02 22.30
CA GLU A 337 17.34 7.25 22.37
C GLU A 337 17.12 5.81 21.90
N ILE A 338 16.07 5.14 22.39
CA ILE A 338 15.70 3.78 21.99
C ILE A 338 15.47 3.70 20.47
N ILE A 339 14.71 4.64 19.90
CA ILE A 339 14.40 4.67 18.46
C ILE A 339 15.69 4.85 17.62
N GLN A 340 16.63 5.69 18.06
CA GLN A 340 17.90 5.91 17.38
C GLN A 340 18.76 4.64 17.35
N VAL A 341 18.84 3.91 18.47
CA VAL A 341 19.61 2.66 18.58
C VAL A 341 19.00 1.53 17.75
N LEU A 342 17.66 1.50 17.64
CA LEU A 342 16.93 0.47 16.89
C LEU A 342 16.73 0.82 15.41
N GLN A 343 17.32 1.91 14.93
CA GLN A 343 17.23 2.27 13.52
C GLN A 343 17.87 1.20 12.62
N LEU A 344 17.15 0.82 11.55
CA LEU A 344 17.66 -0.12 10.57
C LEU A 344 18.92 0.43 9.88
N PRO A 345 19.85 -0.44 9.41
CA PRO A 345 21.02 -0.01 8.66
C PRO A 345 20.64 0.91 7.48
N LYS A 346 21.42 1.98 7.28
CA LYS A 346 21.13 3.07 6.31
C LYS A 346 19.84 3.87 6.57
N GLY A 347 19.13 3.65 7.69
CA GLY A 347 17.89 4.35 8.03
C GLY A 347 16.73 4.11 7.07
N ARG A 348 16.80 3.06 6.24
CA ARG A 348 15.82 2.76 5.19
C ARG A 348 15.25 1.35 5.38
N TYR A 349 13.94 1.23 5.28
CA TYR A 349 13.27 -0.06 5.19
C TYR A 349 13.31 -0.58 3.75
N ASP A 350 13.87 -1.77 3.55
CA ASP A 350 13.94 -2.44 2.27
C ASP A 350 12.98 -3.64 2.25
N PRO A 351 11.86 -3.58 1.50
CA PRO A 351 10.88 -4.65 1.43
C PRO A 351 11.44 -5.98 0.87
N GLN A 352 12.48 -5.94 0.04
CA GLN A 352 13.01 -7.16 -0.60
C GLN A 352 13.69 -8.11 0.38
N ARG A 353 14.13 -7.60 1.55
CA ARG A 353 14.77 -8.41 2.60
C ARG A 353 13.79 -9.32 3.35
N TYR A 354 12.50 -9.05 3.24
CA TYR A 354 11.44 -9.71 3.99
C TYR A 354 10.48 -10.45 3.04
N PRO A 355 10.88 -11.60 2.48
CA PRO A 355 9.99 -12.42 1.67
C PRO A 355 8.86 -13.00 2.53
N ASN A 356 7.72 -13.31 1.89
CA ASN A 356 6.59 -13.92 2.60
C ASN A 356 6.94 -15.34 3.06
N PRO A 357 6.99 -15.61 4.39
CA PRO A 357 7.43 -16.89 4.93
C PRO A 357 6.51 -18.05 4.51
N SER A 358 5.20 -17.84 4.47
CA SER A 358 4.23 -18.87 4.08
C SER A 358 4.39 -19.29 2.62
N LEU A 359 4.71 -18.34 1.72
CA LEU A 359 4.97 -18.66 0.32
C LEU A 359 6.30 -19.38 0.14
N GLN A 360 7.36 -18.91 0.81
CA GLN A 360 8.66 -19.56 0.78
C GLN A 360 8.55 -21.01 1.27
N TRP A 361 7.84 -21.21 2.38
CA TRP A 361 7.57 -22.53 2.92
C TRP A 361 6.81 -23.43 1.94
N HIS A 362 5.74 -22.91 1.34
CA HIS A 362 4.96 -23.64 0.36
C HIS A 362 5.81 -24.12 -0.83
N TYR A 363 6.62 -23.25 -1.41
CA TYR A 363 7.47 -23.62 -2.55
C TYR A 363 8.64 -24.52 -2.14
N ARG A 364 9.17 -24.39 -0.92
CA ARG A 364 10.20 -25.31 -0.40
C ARG A 364 9.67 -26.72 -0.21
N ILE A 365 8.49 -26.88 0.36
CA ILE A 365 7.84 -28.19 0.46
C ILE A 365 7.59 -28.76 -0.94
N LEU A 366 7.05 -27.96 -1.87
CA LEU A 366 6.82 -28.41 -3.24
C LEU A 366 8.11 -28.84 -3.95
N GLN A 367 9.22 -28.13 -3.71
CA GLN A 367 10.52 -28.50 -4.25
C GLN A 367 11.02 -29.82 -3.65
N ALA A 368 10.92 -29.99 -2.33
CA ALA A 368 11.32 -31.24 -1.66
C ALA A 368 10.49 -32.43 -2.16
N LEU A 369 9.16 -32.28 -2.27
CA LEU A 369 8.28 -33.30 -2.83
C LEU A 369 8.56 -33.62 -4.30
N ALA A 370 8.99 -32.63 -5.10
CA ALA A 370 9.30 -32.85 -6.51
C ALA A 370 10.66 -33.51 -6.74
N LEU A 371 11.57 -33.39 -5.77
CA LEU A 371 12.92 -33.97 -5.80
C LEU A 371 13.03 -35.25 -4.95
N ASP A 372 11.93 -35.70 -4.34
CA ASP A 372 11.88 -36.80 -3.37
C ASP A 372 12.88 -36.62 -2.20
N GLU A 373 13.07 -35.38 -1.75
CA GLU A 373 13.90 -35.02 -0.60
C GLU A 373 13.08 -35.05 0.71
N ASP A 374 13.77 -35.22 1.84
CA ASP A 374 13.16 -35.13 3.15
C ASP A 374 12.53 -33.75 3.38
N LEU A 375 11.32 -33.75 3.95
CA LEU A 375 10.61 -32.52 4.23
C LEU A 375 11.37 -31.72 5.31
N PRO A 376 11.62 -30.43 5.08
CA PRO A 376 12.20 -29.60 6.12
C PRO A 376 11.25 -29.53 7.32
N ASP A 377 11.80 -29.45 8.54
CA ASP A 377 11.01 -29.38 9.77
C ASP A 377 10.59 -27.95 10.13
N GLN A 378 11.38 -26.94 9.75
CA GLN A 378 11.17 -25.55 10.13
C GLN A 378 11.32 -24.59 8.96
N ALA A 379 10.41 -23.63 8.88
CA ALA A 379 10.49 -22.53 7.94
C ALA A 379 11.42 -21.43 8.47
N GLU A 380 12.31 -20.92 7.61
CA GLU A 380 13.06 -19.70 7.92
C GLU A 380 12.17 -18.47 7.76
N ASP A 381 11.80 -17.85 8.88
CA ASP A 381 11.01 -16.61 8.88
C ASP A 381 11.89 -15.38 9.19
N LYS A 382 12.12 -14.57 8.15
CA LYS A 382 12.88 -13.32 8.25
C LYS A 382 12.07 -12.16 8.84
N THR A 383 10.76 -12.30 9.01
CA THR A 383 9.88 -11.27 9.58
C THR A 383 9.92 -11.23 11.11
N ILE A 384 10.42 -12.29 11.75
CA ILE A 384 10.57 -12.36 13.21
C ILE A 384 11.68 -11.37 13.65
N PRO A 385 11.39 -10.45 14.59
CA PRO A 385 12.40 -9.55 15.13
C PRO A 385 13.56 -10.31 15.79
N LYS A 386 14.78 -9.81 15.62
CA LYS A 386 15.99 -10.41 16.22
C LYS A 386 16.11 -10.02 17.69
N TYR A 387 15.26 -10.61 18.55
CA TYR A 387 15.17 -10.27 19.99
C TYR A 387 16.52 -10.21 20.70
N LYS A 388 17.42 -11.19 20.50
CA LYS A 388 18.76 -11.20 21.11
C LYS A 388 19.62 -9.98 20.72
N GLN A 389 19.49 -9.51 19.48
CA GLN A 389 20.24 -8.34 19.00
C GLN A 389 19.63 -7.03 19.49
N ILE A 390 18.29 -6.99 19.57
CA ILE A 390 17.54 -5.85 20.11
C ILE A 390 17.88 -5.67 21.59
N ASP A 391 17.81 -6.75 22.37
CA ASP A 391 18.11 -6.77 23.81
C ASP A 391 19.56 -6.32 24.09
N LYS A 392 20.54 -6.85 23.33
CA LYS A 392 21.94 -6.44 23.46
C LYS A 392 22.18 -4.95 23.16
N ARG A 393 21.37 -4.33 22.30
CA ARG A 393 21.56 -2.93 21.87
C ARG A 393 20.78 -1.94 22.71
N ALA A 394 19.52 -2.24 22.99
CA ALA A 394 18.57 -1.32 23.59
C ALA A 394 18.09 -1.77 24.98
N GLY A 395 18.51 -2.93 25.49
CA GLY A 395 18.00 -3.49 26.74
C GLY A 395 18.13 -2.54 27.93
N GLU A 396 19.29 -1.91 28.12
CA GLU A 396 19.52 -0.94 29.19
C GLU A 396 18.61 0.28 29.06
N HIS A 397 18.54 0.90 27.87
CA HIS A 397 17.67 2.04 27.61
C HIS A 397 16.17 1.73 27.79
N VAL A 398 15.75 0.49 27.47
CA VAL A 398 14.36 0.05 27.65
C VAL A 398 14.02 -0.11 29.14
N LEU A 399 14.97 -0.60 29.95
CA LEU A 399 14.79 -0.70 31.40
C LEU A 399 14.70 0.70 32.02
N GLU A 400 15.61 1.61 31.67
CA GLU A 400 15.56 3.01 32.12
C GLU A 400 14.25 3.69 31.74
N TRP A 401 13.76 3.47 30.51
CA TRP A 401 12.48 4.01 30.06
C TRP A 401 11.30 3.42 30.85
N GLY A 402 11.37 2.14 31.22
CA GLY A 402 10.37 1.47 32.07
C GLY A 402 10.32 2.06 33.48
N GLU A 403 11.48 2.31 34.09
CA GLU A 403 11.56 2.96 35.40
C GLU A 403 10.97 4.38 35.36
N GLU A 404 11.30 5.16 34.33
CA GLU A 404 10.74 6.50 34.15
C GLU A 404 9.23 6.47 33.84
N LEU A 405 8.73 5.45 33.14
CA LEU A 405 7.30 5.27 32.95
C LEU A 405 6.58 5.04 34.28
N GLU A 406 7.15 4.21 35.16
CA GLU A 406 6.57 3.93 36.48
C GLU A 406 6.57 5.16 37.39
N THR A 407 7.64 5.95 37.39
CA THR A 407 7.72 7.20 38.17
C THR A 407 6.67 8.20 37.71
N GLN A 408 6.56 8.42 36.39
CA GLN A 408 5.59 9.35 35.81
C GLN A 408 4.14 8.87 36.00
N ASN A 409 3.90 7.56 35.90
CA ASN A 409 2.57 7.02 36.15
C ASN A 409 2.15 7.20 37.62
N ARG A 410 3.07 7.01 38.58
CA ARG A 410 2.81 7.29 40.01
C ARG A 410 2.49 8.77 40.26
N LEU A 411 3.17 9.70 39.59
CA LEU A 411 2.85 11.13 39.67
C LEU A 411 1.46 11.43 39.09
N LEU A 412 1.08 10.75 38.02
CA LEU A 412 -0.22 10.92 37.37
C LEU A 412 -1.37 10.30 38.19
N GLU A 413 -1.12 9.22 38.92
CA GLU A 413 -2.05 8.66 39.91
C GLU A 413 -2.23 9.59 41.11
N ASN A 414 -1.15 10.20 41.60
CA ASN A 414 -1.18 11.12 42.75
C ASN A 414 -1.83 12.48 42.42
N SER A 415 -1.83 12.91 41.16
CA SER A 415 -2.42 14.17 40.71
C SER A 415 -3.90 14.08 40.35
N LYS A 416 -4.46 12.86 40.24
CA LYS A 416 -5.91 12.67 40.10
C LYS A 416 -6.58 12.95 41.45
N PRO A 417 -7.55 13.88 41.55
CA PRO A 417 -8.31 14.05 42.77
C PRO A 417 -9.01 12.73 43.13
N ILE A 418 -9.04 12.42 44.42
CA ILE A 418 -9.63 11.21 45.02
C ILE A 418 -11.16 11.24 44.82
N THR A 419 -11.61 10.99 43.59
CA THR A 419 -13.03 10.80 43.24
C THR A 419 -13.19 9.64 42.27
N SER A 420 -12.31 8.65 42.35
CA SER A 420 -12.48 7.34 41.70
C SER A 420 -12.54 6.28 42.79
N THR A 421 -13.76 6.00 43.28
CA THR A 421 -14.07 4.87 44.17
C THR A 421 -14.10 3.55 43.39
N LEU A 422 -13.05 3.26 42.63
CA LEU A 422 -12.81 1.97 42.01
C LEU A 422 -11.38 1.53 42.33
N ALA A 423 -11.14 1.36 43.63
CA ALA A 423 -9.98 0.63 44.11
C ALA A 423 -10.08 -0.83 43.63
N LYS A 424 -9.17 -1.21 42.73
CA LYS A 424 -8.82 -2.63 42.47
C LYS A 424 -8.51 -3.28 43.82
N ARG A 425 -9.37 -4.18 44.29
CA ARG A 425 -9.15 -5.00 45.49
C ARG A 425 -7.96 -5.95 45.27
N PRO A 426 -6.94 -5.98 46.15
CA PRO A 426 -6.20 -7.20 46.42
C PRO A 426 -6.97 -8.08 47.41
N ALA A 427 -6.74 -9.40 47.35
CA ALA A 427 -7.43 -10.45 48.11
C ALA A 427 -7.27 -10.32 49.65
N PRO A 428 -8.20 -10.86 50.46
CA PRO A 428 -8.34 -10.47 51.86
C PRO A 428 -7.48 -11.30 52.81
N SER A 429 -6.84 -10.63 53.77
CA SER A 429 -6.41 -11.24 55.04
C SER A 429 -7.05 -10.49 56.22
N ARG A 430 -7.19 -11.23 57.33
CA ARG A 430 -8.21 -11.09 58.38
C ARG A 430 -7.93 -9.99 59.43
N LYS A 431 -9.04 -9.37 59.86
CA LYS A 431 -9.44 -8.88 61.21
C LYS A 431 -8.67 -7.72 61.87
N ALA A 432 -9.40 -6.63 62.14
CA ALA A 432 -9.63 -6.09 63.50
C ALA A 432 -10.82 -5.11 63.49
N GLU A 433 -11.70 -5.24 64.48
CA GLU A 433 -12.84 -4.36 64.78
C GLU A 433 -12.38 -3.02 65.39
N GLY A 434 -13.17 -1.96 65.17
CA GLY A 434 -13.03 -0.67 65.82
C GLY A 434 -14.04 0.32 65.28
N ASP A 435 -15.09 0.56 66.07
CA ASP A 435 -16.22 1.45 65.84
C ASP A 435 -15.80 2.94 65.83
N GLU A 436 -16.44 3.76 64.97
CA GLU A 436 -16.94 5.11 65.29
C GLU A 436 -17.49 5.83 64.04
N ARG A 437 -18.81 6.04 64.04
CA ARG A 437 -19.53 6.91 63.10
C ARG A 437 -19.32 8.37 63.48
N ALA A 438 -18.64 9.13 62.63
CA ALA A 438 -18.68 10.59 62.63
C ALA A 438 -19.30 11.13 61.34
N THR A 439 -20.56 11.57 61.42
CA THR A 439 -21.25 12.36 60.40
C THR A 439 -20.59 13.73 60.27
N LYS A 440 -19.92 14.01 59.15
CA LYS A 440 -19.49 15.37 58.78
C LYS A 440 -20.13 15.77 57.46
N ARG A 441 -21.06 16.73 57.53
CA ARG A 441 -21.71 17.39 56.38
C ARG A 441 -20.63 17.98 55.48
N VAL A 442 -20.58 17.55 54.22
CA VAL A 442 -19.75 18.15 53.18
C VAL A 442 -20.50 19.33 52.59
N ARG A 443 -19.85 20.50 52.65
CA ARG A 443 -20.23 21.74 51.99
C ARG A 443 -19.99 21.55 50.49
N ALA A 444 -21.05 21.44 49.70
CA ALA A 444 -20.98 21.38 48.25
C ALA A 444 -20.91 22.80 47.68
N GLU A 445 -19.80 23.17 47.07
CA GLU A 445 -19.67 24.41 46.28
C GLU A 445 -19.19 24.05 44.87
N SER A 446 -19.79 24.73 43.87
CA SER A 446 -19.26 25.03 42.52
C SER A 446 -19.66 24.23 41.26
N THR A 447 -20.75 23.45 41.25
CA THR A 447 -21.36 22.97 39.97
C THR A 447 -22.68 23.66 39.57
N GLY A 448 -23.37 24.29 40.53
CA GLY A 448 -24.65 24.95 40.27
C GLY A 448 -24.55 26.21 39.41
N ASP A 449 -23.51 27.01 39.57
CA ASP A 449 -23.42 28.34 38.96
C ASP A 449 -23.33 28.30 37.42
N ALA A 450 -22.59 27.34 36.87
CA ALA A 450 -22.45 27.18 35.41
C ALA A 450 -23.76 26.70 34.76
N GLU A 451 -24.51 25.83 35.45
CA GLU A 451 -25.79 25.31 34.99
C GLU A 451 -26.85 26.42 35.00
N VAL A 452 -26.93 27.22 36.06
CA VAL A 452 -27.85 28.36 36.15
C VAL A 452 -27.57 29.40 35.07
N LYS A 453 -26.29 29.71 34.80
CA LYS A 453 -25.91 30.65 33.73
C LYS A 453 -26.32 30.17 32.34
N MET A 454 -26.11 28.89 32.01
CA MET A 454 -26.54 28.33 30.72
C MET A 454 -28.07 28.35 30.56
N HIS A 455 -28.81 28.15 31.65
CA HIS A 455 -30.27 28.20 31.62
C HIS A 455 -30.82 29.63 31.53
N TYR A 456 -30.10 30.62 32.07
CA TYR A 456 -30.38 32.05 31.88
C TYR A 456 -30.21 32.46 30.41
N GLU A 457 -29.06 32.16 29.78
CA GLU A 457 -28.80 32.47 28.37
C GLU A 457 -29.83 31.82 27.41
N LYS A 458 -30.42 30.70 27.81
CA LYS A 458 -31.46 29.97 27.06
C LYS A 458 -32.89 30.35 27.44
N GLY A 459 -33.10 31.31 28.35
CA GLY A 459 -34.43 31.74 28.81
C GLY A 459 -35.26 30.63 29.46
N SER A 460 -34.60 29.67 30.12
CA SER A 460 -35.22 28.40 30.57
C SER A 460 -35.10 28.16 32.08
N LEU A 461 -34.93 29.23 32.88
CA LEU A 461 -34.82 29.18 34.34
C LEU A 461 -36.01 28.50 35.04
N ASN A 462 -37.20 28.54 34.42
CA ASN A 462 -38.39 27.82 34.90
C ASN A 462 -38.21 26.30 35.01
N LYS A 463 -37.24 25.69 34.29
CA LYS A 463 -36.97 24.25 34.35
C LYS A 463 -36.11 23.83 35.54
N LEU A 464 -35.42 24.77 36.19
CA LEU A 464 -34.58 24.47 37.34
C LEU A 464 -35.42 24.15 38.59
N THR A 465 -34.88 23.28 39.44
CA THR A 465 -35.50 22.96 40.74
C THR A 465 -35.27 24.09 41.74
N VAL A 466 -36.20 24.25 42.68
CA VAL A 466 -36.14 25.32 43.70
C VAL A 466 -34.88 25.20 44.57
N THR A 467 -34.34 23.99 44.74
CA THR A 467 -33.11 23.75 45.50
C THR A 467 -31.89 24.37 44.81
N ILE A 468 -31.74 24.17 43.49
CA ILE A 468 -30.62 24.72 42.71
C ILE A 468 -30.66 26.26 42.70
N LEU A 469 -31.86 26.84 42.55
CA LEU A 469 -32.04 28.30 42.60
C LEU A 469 -31.71 28.88 43.98
N LYS A 470 -32.06 28.18 45.07
CA LYS A 470 -31.72 28.61 46.43
C LYS A 470 -30.22 28.49 46.71
N ASP A 471 -29.59 27.40 46.29
CA ASP A 471 -28.16 27.18 46.48
C ASP A 471 -27.33 28.23 45.73
N PHE A 472 -27.75 28.62 44.52
CA PHE A 472 -27.16 29.72 43.74
C PHE A 472 -27.35 31.10 44.40
N LEU A 473 -28.56 31.40 44.90
CA LEU A 473 -28.78 32.67 45.60
C LEU A 473 -27.97 32.74 46.90
N LEU A 474 -27.85 31.62 47.63
CA LEU A 474 -27.04 31.53 48.84
C LEU A 474 -25.54 31.64 48.55
N SER A 475 -25.03 31.05 47.46
CA SER A 475 -23.62 31.19 47.05
C SER A 475 -23.25 32.64 46.69
N HIS A 476 -24.23 33.41 46.20
CA HIS A 476 -24.09 34.83 45.88
C HIS A 476 -24.55 35.80 46.99
N ASN A 477 -24.77 35.31 48.22
CA ASN A 477 -25.21 36.10 49.40
C ASN A 477 -26.54 36.84 49.22
N LEU A 478 -27.45 36.30 48.39
CA LEU A 478 -28.81 36.80 48.19
C LEU A 478 -29.84 35.97 48.98
N SER A 479 -30.99 36.56 49.28
CA SER A 479 -32.04 35.88 50.05
C SER A 479 -32.71 34.75 49.26
N GLY A 480 -32.65 33.52 49.80
CA GLY A 480 -33.30 32.32 49.26
C GLY A 480 -34.75 32.08 49.72
N THR A 481 -35.42 33.07 50.31
CA THR A 481 -36.81 32.95 50.80
C THR A 481 -37.83 33.43 49.75
N GLY A 482 -38.83 32.62 49.42
CA GLY A 482 -39.90 33.00 48.48
C GLY A 482 -40.48 31.83 47.71
N LYS A 483 -41.49 32.11 46.87
CA LYS A 483 -42.00 31.15 45.88
C LYS A 483 -41.00 31.05 44.71
N LYS A 484 -41.16 30.02 43.87
CA LYS A 484 -40.25 29.77 42.74
C LYS A 484 -40.14 30.97 41.79
N ALA A 485 -41.24 31.69 41.53
CA ALA A 485 -41.24 32.91 40.71
C ALA A 485 -40.31 33.97 41.30
N ASP A 486 -40.49 34.30 42.60
CA ASP A 486 -39.66 35.30 43.29
C ASP A 486 -38.14 34.95 43.31
N LEU A 487 -37.79 33.66 43.26
CA LEU A 487 -36.39 33.22 43.17
C LEU A 487 -35.83 33.38 41.76
N ILE A 488 -36.66 33.13 40.73
CA ILE A 488 -36.27 33.33 39.32
C ILE A 488 -36.07 34.82 39.07
N ASP A 489 -37.00 35.68 39.49
CA ASP A 489 -36.91 37.13 39.32
C ASP A 489 -35.62 37.70 39.94
N ARG A 490 -35.18 37.17 41.09
CA ARG A 490 -33.91 37.58 41.73
C ARG A 490 -32.66 37.07 41.02
N VAL A 491 -32.73 35.88 40.41
CA VAL A 491 -31.63 35.35 39.59
C VAL A 491 -31.51 36.17 38.31
N GLU A 492 -32.64 36.52 37.68
CA GLU A 492 -32.68 37.42 36.53
C GLU A 492 -32.15 38.81 36.91
N GLU A 493 -32.62 39.40 38.01
CA GLU A 493 -32.13 40.71 38.48
C GLU A 493 -30.62 40.69 38.81
N PHE A 494 -30.08 39.56 39.30
CA PHE A 494 -28.65 39.41 39.55
C PHE A 494 -27.83 39.39 38.26
N PHE A 495 -28.32 38.74 37.20
CA PHE A 495 -27.65 38.71 35.91
C PHE A 495 -27.88 39.99 35.09
N ASP A 496 -29.00 40.69 35.27
CA ASP A 496 -29.29 41.98 34.61
C ASP A 496 -28.50 43.15 35.21
N ARG A 497 -28.16 43.09 36.50
CA ARG A 497 -27.31 44.10 37.16
C ARG A 497 -25.82 43.95 36.83
N LYS A 498 -25.42 42.90 36.11
CA LYS A 498 -24.03 42.51 35.87
C LYS A 498 -23.70 42.58 34.38
#